data_AF-A0A168RHE4-F1
#
_entry.id   AF-A0A168RHE4-F1
#
_cell.length_a   1.000
_cell.length_b   1.000
_cell.length_c   1.000
_cell.angle_alpha   90.00
_cell.angle_beta   90.00
_cell.angle_gamma   90.00
#
_symmetry.space_group_name_H-M   'P 1'
#
loop_
_entity.id
_entity.type
_entity.pdbx_description
1 polymer ?
#
loop_
_entity_poly.entity_id
_entity_poly.type
_entity_poly.pdbx_seq_one_letter_code
_entity_poly.pdbx_strand_id
1 'polypeptide(L)'
;MIFINKWKQLSEVKQPESVQKLWSLEKKHFRLPIILFFAIAFIVLTFYGFYTIYGLVTMQSVQSEISVYIQNSQTSPVAVYWDLLMRMPLIQFILMLVIMARSILSIVKSYQKKSFQFLPRISFNLIFFIICLEIWNLIVLLMNRAFFDLLLYKLLLSFEISLLIVNIILYLIIIRALNFLTVIFMISFQFEKTQEMMNSLKNNSELNNLFSSLGINVSNNKNEQGSIRETVELNEAEQKRKTQYDRLVNVPNEKLYEIANKLYIFQPEKLEKEELINAILDIVMKNEDSTGDKASE
;
A
#
# COMPACT_ATOMS: atom_id res chain seq x y z
N MET A 1 -11.27 -0.77 20.04
CA MET A 1 -12.09 0.43 19.78
C MET A 1 -11.29 1.74 19.80
N ILE A 2 -10.46 2.02 20.83
CA ILE A 2 -9.65 3.26 20.93
C ILE A 2 -8.70 3.45 19.74
N PHE A 3 -8.12 2.38 19.21
CA PHE A 3 -7.24 2.44 18.04
C PHE A 3 -7.99 2.92 16.78
N ILE A 4 -9.19 2.40 16.54
CA ILE A 4 -9.97 2.71 15.33
C ILE A 4 -10.40 4.18 15.31
N ASN A 5 -10.80 4.75 16.46
CA ASN A 5 -11.20 6.17 16.53
C ASN A 5 -10.03 7.14 16.32
N LYS A 6 -8.84 6.85 16.86
CA LYS A 6 -7.64 7.67 16.59
C LYS A 6 -7.18 7.57 15.13
N TRP A 7 -7.42 6.43 14.51
CA TRP A 7 -7.12 6.20 13.10
C TRP A 7 -8.07 6.96 12.17
N LYS A 8 -9.34 7.06 12.54
CA LYS A 8 -10.32 7.88 11.83
C LYS A 8 -9.93 9.37 11.81
N GLN A 9 -9.41 9.89 12.93
CA GLN A 9 -8.90 11.27 13.00
C GLN A 9 -7.69 11.51 12.07
N LEU A 10 -6.82 10.51 11.86
CA LEU A 10 -5.70 10.61 10.92
C LEU A 10 -6.15 10.52 9.46
N SER A 11 -7.23 9.80 9.17
CA SER A 11 -7.85 9.80 7.83
C SER A 11 -8.63 11.08 7.52
N GLU A 12 -8.99 11.86 8.54
CA GLU A 12 -9.68 13.16 8.41
C GLU A 12 -8.71 14.33 8.15
N VAL A 13 -7.39 14.08 8.12
CA VAL A 13 -6.41 15.08 7.68
C VAL A 13 -6.60 15.28 6.17
N LYS A 14 -7.53 16.18 5.80
CA LYS A 14 -7.93 16.50 4.42
C LYS A 14 -6.79 17.09 3.58
N GLN A 15 -5.69 17.54 4.18
CA GLN A 15 -4.54 18.11 3.47
C GLN A 15 -3.24 17.35 3.74
N PRO A 16 -2.43 17.08 2.69
CA PRO A 16 -1.13 16.44 2.86
C PRO A 16 -0.20 17.34 3.69
N GLU A 17 0.05 16.93 4.93
CA GLU A 17 1.02 17.60 5.80
C GLU A 17 2.45 17.36 5.32
N SER A 18 3.38 18.26 5.65
CA SER A 18 4.80 18.03 5.41
C SER A 18 5.31 16.77 6.12
N VAL A 19 6.29 16.09 5.53
CA VAL A 19 6.94 14.90 6.09
C VAL A 19 7.50 15.19 7.48
N GLN A 20 8.03 16.40 7.70
CA GLN A 20 8.53 16.81 9.02
C GLN A 20 7.42 16.91 10.07
N LYS A 21 6.24 17.45 9.69
CA LYS A 21 5.10 17.56 10.61
C LYS A 21 4.56 16.18 10.96
N LEU A 22 4.42 15.27 9.99
CA LEU A 22 4.06 13.88 10.25
C LEU A 22 5.10 13.18 11.15
N TRP A 23 6.39 13.38 10.90
CA TRP A 23 7.45 12.79 11.72
C TRP A 23 7.40 13.26 13.18
N SER A 24 6.98 14.50 13.43
CA SER A 24 6.81 15.00 14.81
C SER A 24 5.78 14.19 15.62
N LEU A 25 4.83 13.53 14.96
CA LEU A 25 3.80 12.67 15.56
C LEU A 25 4.28 11.23 15.80
N GLU A 26 5.49 10.86 15.37
CA GLU A 26 6.02 9.49 15.40
C GLU A 26 5.91 8.83 16.78
N LYS A 27 6.44 9.49 17.81
CA LYS A 27 6.49 8.93 19.16
C LYS A 27 5.10 8.63 19.73
N LYS A 28 4.11 9.45 19.38
CA LYS A 28 2.77 9.41 19.97
C LYS A 28 1.85 8.42 19.24
N HIS A 29 2.01 8.25 17.92
CA HIS A 29 1.06 7.50 17.10
C HIS A 29 1.67 6.34 16.32
N PHE A 30 2.93 6.43 15.90
CA PHE A 30 3.48 5.52 14.88
C PHE A 30 4.40 4.44 15.44
N ARG A 31 4.99 4.67 16.62
CA ARG A 31 5.90 3.72 17.27
C ARG A 31 5.23 2.43 17.75
N LEU A 32 4.01 2.54 18.27
CA LEU A 32 3.30 1.42 18.89
C LEU A 32 2.96 0.30 17.89
N PRO A 33 2.40 0.56 16.68
CA PRO A 33 2.23 -0.46 15.66
C PRO A 33 3.53 -1.20 15.30
N ILE A 34 4.65 -0.48 15.24
CA ILE A 34 5.96 -1.05 14.89
C ILE A 34 6.45 -1.99 16.00
N ILE A 35 6.34 -1.58 17.26
CA ILE A 35 6.72 -2.41 18.40
C ILE A 35 5.84 -3.65 18.49
N LEU A 36 4.51 -3.47 18.36
CA LEU A 36 3.55 -4.58 18.36
C LEU A 36 3.80 -5.55 17.21
N PHE A 37 4.15 -5.04 16.02
CA PHE A 37 4.55 -5.88 14.89
C PHE A 37 5.70 -6.80 15.27
N PHE A 38 6.79 -6.26 15.81
CA PHE A 38 7.94 -7.08 16.18
C PHE A 38 7.67 -8.03 17.34
N ALA A 39 6.90 -7.61 18.33
CA ALA A 39 6.53 -8.46 19.45
C ALA A 39 5.74 -9.69 18.97
N ILE A 40 4.68 -9.48 18.17
CA ILE A 40 3.85 -10.57 17.66
C ILE A 40 4.61 -11.39 16.61
N ALA A 41 5.37 -10.75 15.73
CA ALA A 41 6.21 -11.42 14.74
C ALA A 41 7.25 -12.35 15.40
N PHE A 42 7.85 -11.91 16.50
CA PHE A 42 8.78 -12.72 17.28
C PHE A 42 8.08 -13.92 17.93
N ILE A 43 6.90 -13.72 18.52
CA ILE A 43 6.09 -14.82 19.07
C ILE A 43 5.78 -15.87 17.98
N VAL A 44 5.27 -15.43 16.82
CA VAL A 44 4.99 -16.30 15.68
C VAL A 44 6.25 -17.04 15.21
N LEU A 45 7.38 -16.33 15.12
CA LEU A 45 8.67 -16.93 14.76
C LEU A 45 9.09 -18.02 15.76
N THR A 46 8.95 -17.76 17.07
CA THR A 46 9.28 -18.76 18.10
C THR A 46 8.38 -19.99 18.00
N PHE A 47 7.10 -19.81 17.65
CA PHE A 47 6.19 -20.92 17.43
C PHE A 47 6.59 -21.78 16.22
N TYR A 48 6.91 -21.18 15.07
CA TYR A 48 7.42 -21.94 13.92
C TYR A 48 8.74 -22.65 14.22
N GLY A 49 9.64 -21.98 14.97
CA GLY A 49 10.92 -22.55 15.38
C GLY A 49 10.73 -23.75 16.31
N PHE A 50 9.89 -23.62 17.33
CA PHE A 50 9.52 -24.72 18.21
C PHE A 50 8.89 -25.87 17.43
N TYR A 51 7.98 -25.57 16.50
CA TYR A 51 7.31 -26.59 15.70
C TYR A 51 8.27 -27.37 14.80
N THR A 52 9.21 -26.67 14.17
CA THR A 52 10.28 -27.27 13.36
C THR A 52 11.20 -28.17 14.21
N ILE A 53 11.62 -27.70 15.39
CA ILE A 53 12.46 -28.48 16.32
C ILE A 53 11.70 -29.71 16.84
N TYR A 54 10.43 -29.54 17.18
CA TYR A 54 9.60 -30.65 17.63
C TYR A 54 9.45 -31.72 16.53
N GLY A 55 9.20 -31.32 15.28
CA GLY A 55 9.17 -32.21 14.13
C GLY A 55 10.50 -32.96 13.92
N LEU A 56 11.65 -32.27 14.07
CA LEU A 56 12.99 -32.87 14.03
C LEU A 56 13.20 -33.95 15.09
N VAL A 57 12.84 -33.65 16.34
CA VAL A 57 13.08 -34.56 17.48
C VAL A 57 12.15 -35.77 17.42
N THR A 58 10.89 -35.56 17.05
CA THR A 58 9.88 -36.64 17.04
C THR A 58 9.93 -37.53 15.81
N MET A 59 10.63 -37.11 14.75
CA MET A 59 10.72 -37.85 13.49
C MET A 59 11.14 -39.31 13.69
N GLN A 60 12.16 -39.56 14.53
CA GLN A 60 12.69 -40.91 14.74
C GLN A 60 11.67 -41.82 15.43
N SER A 61 11.01 -41.33 16.47
CA SER A 61 9.97 -42.07 17.19
C SER A 61 8.78 -42.36 16.29
N VAL A 62 8.34 -41.37 15.52
CA VAL A 62 7.15 -41.50 14.67
C VAL A 62 7.41 -42.40 13.46
N GLN A 63 8.61 -42.39 12.89
CA GLN A 63 8.96 -43.35 11.83
C GLN A 63 8.84 -44.79 12.31
N SER A 64 9.25 -45.07 13.54
CA SER A 64 9.14 -46.42 14.12
C SER A 64 7.67 -46.83 14.32
N GLU A 65 6.82 -45.96 14.87
CA GLU A 65 5.40 -46.23 15.09
C GLU A 65 4.59 -46.34 13.78
N ILE A 66 4.88 -45.47 12.81
CA ILE A 66 4.18 -45.47 11.52
C ILE A 66 4.58 -46.69 10.69
N SER A 67 5.83 -47.16 10.76
CA SER A 67 6.26 -48.37 10.02
C SER A 67 5.45 -49.62 10.41
N VAL A 68 4.96 -49.69 11.64
CA VAL A 68 4.09 -50.76 12.15
C VAL A 68 2.67 -50.65 11.59
N TYR A 69 2.16 -49.43 11.38
CA TYR A 69 0.83 -49.17 10.81
C TYR A 69 0.78 -49.27 9.28
N ILE A 70 1.89 -49.02 8.57
CA ILE A 70 1.95 -48.91 7.10
C ILE A 70 1.87 -50.25 6.35
N GLN A 71 2.01 -51.40 7.02
CA GLN A 71 1.90 -52.69 6.33
C GLN A 71 0.58 -52.88 5.55
N ASN A 72 -0.44 -52.04 5.78
CA ASN A 72 -1.76 -52.13 5.15
C ASN A 72 -2.20 -50.91 4.30
N SER A 73 -1.38 -49.86 4.06
CA SER A 73 -1.83 -48.66 3.32
C SER A 73 -1.05 -48.38 2.03
N GLN A 74 -1.76 -48.08 0.92
CA GLN A 74 -1.17 -47.77 -0.40
C GLN A 74 -0.49 -46.40 -0.51
N THR A 75 -0.86 -45.44 0.35
CA THR A 75 -0.12 -44.19 0.51
C THR A 75 0.75 -44.30 1.75
N SER A 76 1.96 -43.74 1.71
CA SER A 76 2.85 -43.69 2.88
C SER A 76 2.46 -42.49 3.76
N PRO A 77 1.74 -42.68 4.87
CA PRO A 77 1.43 -41.60 5.80
C PRO A 77 2.68 -40.91 6.38
N VAL A 78 3.86 -41.54 6.29
CA VAL A 78 5.14 -40.88 6.64
C VAL A 78 5.38 -39.63 5.78
N ALA A 79 5.06 -39.66 4.48
CA ALA A 79 5.33 -38.53 3.59
C ALA A 79 4.43 -37.32 3.92
N VAL A 80 3.15 -37.58 4.19
CA VAL A 80 2.19 -36.55 4.62
C VAL A 80 2.60 -35.96 5.97
N TYR A 81 3.01 -36.82 6.91
CA TYR A 81 3.51 -36.41 8.21
C TYR A 81 4.79 -35.55 8.08
N TRP A 82 5.72 -35.96 7.23
CA TRP A 82 6.96 -35.24 6.94
C TRP A 82 6.70 -33.84 6.37
N ASP A 83 5.79 -33.74 5.41
CA ASP A 83 5.50 -32.47 4.77
C ASP A 83 4.81 -31.50 5.73
N LEU A 84 3.90 -31.99 6.58
CA LEU A 84 3.12 -31.17 7.52
C LEU A 84 3.89 -30.74 8.77
N LEU A 85 4.76 -31.59 9.32
CA LEU A 85 5.44 -31.32 10.59
C LEU A 85 6.82 -30.71 10.43
N MET A 86 7.37 -30.78 9.23
CA MET A 86 8.78 -30.49 9.00
C MET A 86 8.94 -29.51 7.86
N ARG A 87 8.49 -29.88 6.65
CA ARG A 87 8.75 -29.06 5.46
C ARG A 87 8.01 -27.72 5.51
N MET A 88 6.70 -27.74 5.74
CA MET A 88 5.90 -26.51 5.74
C MET A 88 6.28 -25.56 6.88
N PRO A 89 6.44 -26.03 8.13
CA PRO A 89 6.89 -25.18 9.24
C PRO A 89 8.26 -24.57 9.02
N LEU A 90 9.19 -25.33 8.45
CA LEU A 90 10.52 -24.84 8.13
C LEU A 90 10.47 -23.73 7.07
N ILE A 91 9.65 -23.92 6.02
CA ILE A 91 9.44 -22.88 4.99
C ILE A 91 8.85 -21.62 5.63
N GLN A 92 7.82 -21.75 6.47
CA GLN A 92 7.20 -20.62 7.17
C GLN A 92 8.19 -19.93 8.13
N PHE A 93 9.00 -20.69 8.86
CA PHE A 93 10.06 -20.18 9.73
C PHE A 93 11.08 -19.34 8.95
N ILE A 94 11.58 -19.88 7.83
CA ILE A 94 12.54 -19.17 6.96
C ILE A 94 11.91 -17.90 6.38
N LEU A 95 10.68 -17.97 5.88
CA LEU A 95 9.96 -16.80 5.36
C LEU A 95 9.80 -15.74 6.46
N MET A 96 9.47 -16.15 7.68
CA MET A 96 9.29 -15.23 8.80
C MET A 96 10.61 -14.56 9.21
N LEU A 97 11.73 -15.30 9.20
CA LEU A 97 13.07 -14.72 9.39
C LEU A 97 13.38 -13.65 8.33
N VAL A 98 13.11 -13.94 7.05
CA VAL A 98 13.34 -13.00 5.95
C VAL A 98 12.47 -11.74 6.12
N ILE A 99 11.20 -11.91 6.49
CA ILE A 99 10.26 -10.81 6.76
C ILE A 99 10.79 -9.94 7.90
N MET A 100 11.23 -10.55 9.02
CA MET A 100 11.77 -9.82 10.17
C MET A 100 13.06 -9.08 9.81
N ALA A 101 14.02 -9.75 9.18
CA ALA A 101 15.29 -9.14 8.78
C ALA A 101 15.09 -7.94 7.85
N ARG A 102 14.24 -8.08 6.83
CA ARG A 102 13.92 -6.96 5.92
C ARG A 102 13.18 -5.83 6.62
N SER A 103 12.26 -6.16 7.54
CA SER A 103 11.52 -5.17 8.32
C SER A 103 12.45 -4.36 9.22
N ILE A 104 13.42 -5.00 9.88
CA ILE A 104 14.43 -4.32 10.70
C ILE A 104 15.24 -3.34 9.85
N LEU A 105 15.81 -3.80 8.73
CA LEU A 105 16.61 -2.95 7.84
C LEU A 105 15.81 -1.74 7.33
N SER A 106 14.56 -1.98 6.96
CA SER A 106 13.66 -0.94 6.48
C SER A 106 13.29 0.08 7.56
N ILE A 107 13.08 -0.37 8.80
CA ILE A 107 12.77 0.51 9.93
C ILE A 107 13.99 1.34 10.30
N VAL A 108 15.19 0.76 10.34
CA VAL A 108 16.44 1.51 10.52
C VAL A 108 16.57 2.61 9.47
N LYS A 109 16.35 2.28 8.19
CA LYS A 109 16.35 3.26 7.09
C LYS A 109 15.27 4.33 7.27
N SER A 110 14.09 3.96 7.76
CA SER A 110 12.98 4.89 8.00
C SER A 110 13.31 5.89 9.11
N TYR A 111 13.97 5.45 10.18
CA TYR A 111 14.46 6.32 11.26
C TYR A 111 15.60 7.22 10.80
N GLN A 112 16.57 6.70 10.02
CA GLN A 112 17.66 7.51 9.46
C GLN A 112 17.14 8.63 8.57
N LYS A 113 16.13 8.34 7.73
CA LYS A 113 15.55 9.28 6.79
C LYS A 113 14.34 10.05 7.35
N LYS A 114 14.00 9.86 8.62
CA LYS A 114 12.83 10.46 9.29
C LYS A 114 11.54 10.33 8.47
N SER A 115 11.33 9.18 7.84
CA SER A 115 10.19 8.93 6.97
C SER A 115 9.86 7.43 6.90
N PHE A 116 8.61 7.08 7.14
CA PHE A 116 8.13 5.69 7.07
C PHE A 116 7.77 5.22 5.66
N GLN A 117 8.04 6.01 4.62
CA GLN A 117 7.84 5.59 3.23
C GLN A 117 8.67 4.36 2.84
N PHE A 118 9.75 4.08 3.58
CA PHE A 118 10.67 2.98 3.30
C PHE A 118 10.23 1.63 3.89
N LEU A 119 9.13 1.58 4.64
CA LEU A 119 8.57 0.34 5.19
C LEU A 119 8.32 -0.70 4.09
N PRO A 120 8.66 -1.98 4.31
CA PRO A 120 8.73 -2.95 3.23
C PRO A 120 7.34 -3.55 2.97
N ARG A 121 6.59 -2.93 2.05
CA ARG A 121 5.26 -3.42 1.63
C ARG A 121 5.27 -4.89 1.19
N ILE A 122 6.35 -5.32 0.54
CA ILE A 122 6.51 -6.72 0.09
C ILE A 122 6.57 -7.67 1.30
N SER A 123 7.32 -7.33 2.36
CA SER A 123 7.39 -8.14 3.57
C SER A 123 6.01 -8.32 4.21
N PHE A 124 5.18 -7.29 4.14
CA PHE A 124 3.81 -7.34 4.66
C PHE A 124 2.88 -8.20 3.81
N ASN A 125 3.03 -8.17 2.48
CA ASN A 125 2.29 -9.07 1.59
C ASN A 125 2.72 -10.53 1.74
N LEU A 126 3.98 -10.80 2.12
CA LEU A 126 4.43 -12.17 2.42
C LEU A 126 3.73 -12.78 3.64
N ILE A 127 3.25 -11.97 4.60
CA ILE A 127 2.46 -12.48 5.72
C ILE A 127 1.09 -12.99 5.24
N PHE A 128 0.48 -12.31 4.26
CA PHE A 128 -0.73 -12.82 3.61
C PHE A 128 -0.46 -14.16 2.91
N PHE A 129 0.68 -14.29 2.24
CA PHE A 129 1.09 -15.56 1.63
C PHE A 129 1.28 -16.69 2.67
N ILE A 130 1.86 -16.38 3.84
CA ILE A 130 1.95 -17.33 4.97
C ILE A 130 0.56 -17.79 5.41
N ILE A 131 -0.41 -16.88 5.55
CA ILE A 131 -1.80 -17.22 5.89
C ILE A 131 -2.40 -18.17 4.84
N CYS A 132 -2.17 -17.92 3.55
CA CYS A 132 -2.64 -18.83 2.50
C CYS A 132 -2.03 -20.24 2.62
N LEU A 133 -0.73 -20.33 2.95
CA LEU A 133 -0.08 -21.61 3.19
C LEU A 133 -0.66 -22.33 4.41
N GLU A 134 -0.99 -21.62 5.49
CA GLU A 134 -1.62 -22.19 6.69
C GLU A 134 -3.02 -22.70 6.42
N ILE A 135 -3.82 -21.95 5.65
CA ILE A 135 -5.14 -22.42 5.23
C ILE A 135 -5.01 -23.70 4.39
N TRP A 136 -4.03 -23.74 3.48
CA TRP A 136 -3.75 -24.94 2.71
C TRP A 136 -3.34 -26.12 3.60
N ASN A 137 -2.43 -25.92 4.55
CA ASN A 137 -2.01 -26.94 5.51
C ASN A 137 -3.18 -27.45 6.34
N LEU A 138 -4.04 -26.55 6.80
CA LEU A 138 -5.24 -26.88 7.56
C LEU A 138 -6.20 -27.75 6.73
N ILE A 139 -6.40 -27.43 5.44
CA ILE A 139 -7.21 -28.26 4.54
C ILE A 139 -6.59 -29.65 4.40
N VAL A 140 -5.27 -29.74 4.17
CA VAL A 140 -4.56 -31.03 4.06
C VAL A 140 -4.68 -31.84 5.34
N LEU A 141 -4.56 -31.22 6.51
CA LEU A 141 -4.80 -31.86 7.80
C LEU A 141 -6.23 -32.42 7.84
N LEU A 142 -7.23 -31.58 7.62
CA LEU A 142 -8.65 -31.96 7.70
C LEU A 142 -9.05 -33.08 6.73
N MET A 143 -8.40 -33.17 5.56
CA MET A 143 -8.61 -34.24 4.59
C MET A 143 -8.05 -35.59 5.05
N ASN A 144 -7.04 -35.59 5.92
CA ASN A 144 -6.39 -36.81 6.44
C ASN A 144 -7.15 -37.40 7.64
N ARG A 145 -8.38 -37.87 7.38
CA ARG A 145 -9.29 -38.42 8.40
C ARG A 145 -8.72 -39.59 9.22
N ALA A 146 -7.78 -40.35 8.65
CA ALA A 146 -7.17 -41.52 9.29
C ALA A 146 -6.46 -41.21 10.63
N PHE A 147 -6.10 -39.95 10.89
CA PHE A 147 -5.34 -39.56 12.08
C PHE A 147 -6.16 -38.82 13.15
N PHE A 148 -7.46 -38.61 12.94
CA PHE A 148 -8.27 -37.76 13.82
C PHE A 148 -8.36 -38.26 15.26
N ASP A 149 -8.24 -39.57 15.49
CA ASP A 149 -8.31 -40.15 16.82
C ASP A 149 -6.98 -40.04 17.60
N LEU A 150 -5.87 -39.76 16.93
CA LEU A 150 -4.58 -39.59 17.59
C LEU A 150 -4.55 -38.27 18.37
N LEU A 151 -4.21 -38.36 19.67
CA LEU A 151 -4.05 -37.19 20.53
C LEU A 151 -3.09 -36.16 19.92
N LEU A 152 -1.98 -36.64 19.34
CA LEU A 152 -0.99 -35.80 18.67
C LEU A 152 -1.61 -34.98 17.53
N TYR A 153 -2.43 -35.61 16.69
CA TYR A 153 -3.08 -34.93 15.58
C TYR A 153 -4.04 -33.82 16.07
N LYS A 154 -4.81 -34.07 17.15
CA LYS A 154 -5.69 -33.06 17.76
C LYS A 154 -4.91 -31.86 18.31
N LEU A 155 -3.74 -32.10 18.92
CA LEU A 155 -2.85 -31.04 19.39
C LEU A 155 -2.30 -30.22 18.23
N LEU A 156 -1.85 -30.88 17.15
CA LEU A 156 -1.36 -30.23 15.94
C LEU A 156 -2.42 -29.35 15.28
N LEU A 157 -3.64 -29.87 15.14
CA LEU A 157 -4.77 -29.14 14.58
C LEU A 157 -5.09 -27.89 15.43
N SER A 158 -5.14 -28.05 16.75
CA SER A 158 -5.41 -26.94 17.68
C SER A 158 -4.35 -25.86 17.59
N PHE A 159 -3.09 -26.26 17.42
CA PHE A 159 -1.96 -25.37 17.25
C PHE A 159 -2.02 -24.61 15.92
N GLU A 160 -2.23 -25.30 14.80
CA GLU A 160 -2.34 -24.69 13.47
C GLU A 160 -3.47 -23.66 13.42
N ILE A 161 -4.64 -23.98 14.00
CA ILE A 161 -5.77 -23.05 14.10
C ILE A 161 -5.40 -21.82 14.94
N SER A 162 -4.76 -22.02 16.08
CA SER A 162 -4.35 -20.92 16.96
C SER A 162 -3.38 -19.98 16.26
N LEU A 163 -2.41 -20.55 15.55
CA LEU A 163 -1.38 -19.81 14.83
C LEU A 163 -1.96 -19.06 13.62
N LEU A 164 -2.88 -19.69 12.87
CA LEU A 164 -3.65 -19.05 11.81
C LEU A 164 -4.43 -17.83 12.32
N ILE A 165 -5.12 -17.97 13.46
CA ILE A 165 -5.85 -16.85 14.09
C ILE A 165 -4.89 -15.71 14.44
N VAL A 166 -3.74 -16.01 15.04
CA VAL A 166 -2.73 -15.00 15.39
C VAL A 166 -2.21 -14.29 14.14
N ASN A 167 -1.92 -15.00 13.05
CA ASN A 167 -1.47 -14.41 11.80
C ASN A 167 -2.54 -13.55 11.12
N ILE A 168 -3.81 -13.99 11.15
CA ILE A 168 -4.94 -13.19 10.66
C ILE A 168 -5.04 -11.87 11.45
N ILE A 169 -4.91 -11.92 12.78
CA ILE A 169 -4.94 -10.72 13.64
C ILE A 169 -3.74 -9.80 13.33
N LEU A 170 -2.53 -10.36 13.22
CA LEU A 170 -1.32 -9.64 12.82
C LEU A 170 -1.52 -8.92 11.48
N TYR A 171 -2.10 -9.61 10.50
CA TYR A 171 -2.36 -9.05 9.17
C TYR A 171 -3.44 -7.96 9.20
N LEU A 172 -4.61 -8.23 9.77
CA LEU A 172 -5.75 -7.32 9.72
C LEU A 172 -5.52 -6.04 10.54
N ILE A 173 -4.86 -6.13 11.70
CA ILE A 173 -4.73 -5.00 12.60
C ILE A 173 -3.40 -4.27 12.37
N ILE A 174 -2.28 -4.99 12.43
CA ILE A 174 -0.96 -4.37 12.50
C ILE A 174 -0.44 -4.05 11.11
N ILE A 175 -0.49 -5.00 10.17
CA ILE A 175 0.03 -4.78 8.82
C ILE A 175 -0.77 -3.71 8.10
N ARG A 176 -2.10 -3.70 8.22
CA ARG A 176 -2.91 -2.61 7.66
C ARG A 176 -2.51 -1.26 8.22
N ALA A 177 -2.24 -1.18 9.53
CA ALA A 177 -1.74 0.04 10.14
C ALA A 177 -0.37 0.47 9.58
N LEU A 178 0.58 -0.46 9.42
CA LEU A 178 1.90 -0.16 8.84
C LEU A 178 1.81 0.25 7.36
N ASN A 179 0.93 -0.39 6.58
CA ASN A 179 0.71 -0.04 5.18
C ASN A 179 0.15 1.38 5.03
N PHE A 180 -0.84 1.75 5.83
CA PHE A 180 -1.37 3.10 5.83
C PHE A 180 -0.32 4.14 6.21
N LEU A 181 0.49 3.86 7.23
CA LEU A 181 1.62 4.73 7.61
C LEU A 181 2.54 4.96 6.40
N THR A 182 2.86 3.89 5.68
CA THR A 182 3.69 3.95 4.46
C THR A 182 3.04 4.81 3.38
N VAL A 183 1.72 4.68 3.19
CA VAL A 183 0.96 5.44 2.19
C VAL A 183 0.92 6.92 2.54
N ILE A 184 0.63 7.29 3.79
CA ILE A 184 0.61 8.70 4.21
C ILE A 184 1.97 9.36 3.98
N PHE A 185 3.05 8.73 4.46
CA PHE A 185 4.39 9.30 4.28
C PHE A 185 4.79 9.41 2.81
N MET A 186 4.34 8.47 1.96
CA MET A 186 4.56 8.53 0.52
C MET A 186 3.79 9.69 -0.12
N ILE A 187 2.52 9.90 0.24
CA ILE A 187 1.70 11.02 -0.26
C ILE A 187 2.34 12.35 0.14
N SER A 188 2.70 12.51 1.41
CA SER A 188 3.34 13.74 1.90
C SER A 188 4.68 14.01 1.22
N PHE A 189 5.49 12.97 0.99
CA PHE A 189 6.76 13.12 0.28
C PHE A 189 6.56 13.55 -1.19
N GLN A 190 5.57 12.97 -1.87
CA GLN A 190 5.24 13.38 -3.24
C GLN A 190 4.69 14.81 -3.27
N PHE A 191 3.86 15.18 -2.30
CA PHE A 191 3.35 16.54 -2.18
C PHE A 191 4.47 17.56 -1.99
N GLU A 192 5.42 17.31 -1.09
CA GLU A 192 6.61 18.17 -0.91
C GLU A 192 7.42 18.30 -2.20
N LYS A 193 7.69 17.19 -2.88
CA LYS A 193 8.40 17.22 -4.17
C LYS A 193 7.66 18.02 -5.25
N THR A 194 6.34 17.87 -5.33
CA THR A 194 5.52 18.64 -6.26
C THR A 194 5.55 20.12 -5.93
N GLN A 195 5.52 20.50 -4.64
CA GLN A 195 5.65 21.89 -4.20
C GLN A 195 7.04 22.47 -4.51
N GLU A 196 8.11 21.71 -4.25
CA GLU A 196 9.49 22.10 -4.61
C GLU A 196 9.63 22.30 -6.11
N MET A 197 9.09 21.38 -6.92
CA MET A 197 9.06 21.50 -8.37
C MET A 197 8.28 22.74 -8.80
N MET A 198 7.08 22.96 -8.26
CA MET A 198 6.25 24.14 -8.57
C MET A 198 6.95 25.45 -8.21
N ASN A 199 7.63 25.49 -7.07
CA ASN A 199 8.41 26.66 -6.65
C ASN A 199 9.65 26.88 -7.54
N SER A 200 10.31 25.81 -7.99
CA SER A 200 11.42 25.92 -8.95
C SER A 200 10.96 26.42 -10.31
N LEU A 201 9.75 26.05 -10.75
CA LEU A 201 9.12 26.56 -11.96
C LEU A 201 8.75 28.04 -11.83
N LYS A 202 8.19 28.45 -10.68
CA LYS A 202 7.88 29.87 -10.39
C LYS A 202 9.13 30.75 -10.40
N ASN A 203 10.24 30.25 -9.85
CA ASN A 203 11.49 31.00 -9.74
C ASN A 203 12.29 31.02 -11.06
N ASN A 204 11.94 30.18 -12.03
CA ASN A 204 12.55 30.19 -13.35
C ASN A 204 11.67 31.01 -14.32
N SER A 205 12.09 32.25 -14.60
CA SER A 205 11.33 33.21 -15.41
C SER A 205 10.99 32.70 -16.81
N GLU A 206 11.84 31.86 -17.40
CA GLU A 206 11.60 31.30 -18.74
C GLU A 206 10.44 30.29 -18.72
N LEU A 207 10.37 29.45 -17.68
CA LEU A 207 9.30 28.47 -17.52
C LEU A 207 8.01 29.12 -17.04
N ASN A 208 8.09 30.10 -16.14
CA ASN A 208 6.92 30.84 -15.68
C ASN A 208 6.21 31.55 -16.86
N ASN A 209 6.97 32.13 -17.80
CA ASN A 209 6.42 32.76 -19.01
C ASN A 209 5.77 31.74 -19.97
N LEU A 210 6.31 30.52 -20.05
CA LEU A 210 5.70 29.43 -20.82
C LEU A 210 4.34 29.03 -20.20
N PHE A 211 4.26 28.85 -18.88
CA PHE A 211 3.00 28.47 -18.22
C PHE A 211 1.97 29.60 -18.18
N SER A 212 2.40 30.87 -18.03
CA SER A 212 1.50 32.02 -18.08
C SER A 212 0.92 32.24 -19.49
N SER A 213 1.67 31.91 -20.54
CA SER A 213 1.19 31.98 -21.94
C SER A 213 0.09 30.96 -22.25
N LEU A 214 0.01 29.88 -21.46
CA LEU A 214 -1.03 28.85 -21.55
C LEU A 214 -2.29 29.18 -20.74
N GLY A 215 -2.36 30.37 -20.14
CA GLY A 215 -3.49 30.77 -19.30
C GLY A 215 -3.53 30.08 -17.93
N ILE A 216 -2.52 29.25 -17.59
CA ILE A 216 -2.36 28.70 -16.24
C ILE A 216 -1.77 29.81 -15.37
N ASN A 217 -2.66 30.70 -14.92
CA ASN A 217 -2.30 31.71 -13.93
C ASN A 217 -2.02 31.00 -12.61
N VAL A 218 -0.74 30.75 -12.33
CA VAL A 218 -0.26 30.36 -10.99
C VAL A 218 -0.28 31.59 -10.08
N SER A 219 -1.44 32.24 -9.98
CA SER A 219 -1.60 33.45 -9.18
C SER A 219 -1.75 33.09 -7.71
N ASN A 220 -1.04 33.85 -6.87
CA ASN A 220 -1.15 33.82 -5.41
C ASN A 220 -2.56 34.28 -4.97
N ASN A 221 -3.54 33.39 -4.91
CA ASN A 221 -4.76 33.69 -4.15
C ASN A 221 -4.55 33.37 -2.67
N LYS A 222 -3.93 34.32 -1.98
CA LYS A 222 -4.26 34.60 -0.58
C LYS A 222 -5.43 35.59 -0.60
N ASN A 223 -6.57 35.13 -0.08
CA ASN A 223 -7.76 35.89 0.30
C ASN A 223 -8.45 36.68 -0.82
N GLU A 224 -9.60 36.19 -1.29
CA GLU A 224 -10.77 37.05 -1.43
C GLU A 224 -12.06 36.21 -1.37
N GLN A 225 -12.95 36.67 -0.49
CA GLN A 225 -14.23 36.08 -0.11
C GLN A 225 -15.30 36.88 -0.87
N GLY A 226 -16.21 36.23 -1.59
CA GLY A 226 -17.25 36.92 -2.33
C GLY A 226 -18.25 35.98 -2.99
N SER A 227 -19.34 35.73 -2.25
CA SER A 227 -20.53 34.97 -2.65
C SER A 227 -21.32 35.63 -3.80
N ILE A 228 -22.17 34.80 -4.45
CA ILE A 228 -23.35 35.09 -5.29
C ILE A 228 -23.18 34.81 -6.80
N ARG A 229 -23.60 33.62 -7.28
CA ARG A 229 -24.56 33.39 -8.42
C ARG A 229 -24.56 31.95 -8.98
N GLU A 230 -25.21 31.02 -8.28
CA GLU A 230 -25.73 29.77 -8.88
C GLU A 230 -27.03 30.09 -9.63
N THR A 231 -26.93 30.46 -10.90
CA THR A 231 -27.99 30.31 -11.96
C THR A 231 -27.58 30.90 -13.32
N VAL A 232 -26.33 31.36 -13.50
CA VAL A 232 -25.78 31.87 -14.78
C VAL A 232 -24.69 30.94 -15.38
N GLU A 233 -24.27 29.91 -14.64
CA GLU A 233 -23.03 29.15 -14.89
C GLU A 233 -23.01 28.32 -16.18
N LEU A 234 -24.15 27.87 -16.70
CA LEU A 234 -24.19 27.05 -17.92
C LEU A 234 -23.80 27.82 -19.19
N ASN A 235 -24.01 29.14 -19.24
CA ASN A 235 -23.69 29.96 -20.41
C ASN A 235 -22.24 30.50 -20.36
N GLU A 236 -21.67 30.66 -19.16
CA GLU A 236 -20.29 31.11 -18.99
C GLU A 236 -19.27 30.01 -19.31
N ALA A 237 -19.56 28.74 -18.97
CA ALA A 237 -18.65 27.62 -19.25
C ALA A 237 -18.48 27.39 -20.75
N GLU A 238 -19.58 27.46 -21.53
CA GLU A 238 -19.52 27.35 -22.99
C GLU A 238 -18.80 28.54 -23.65
N GLN A 239 -19.05 29.77 -23.16
CA GLN A 239 -18.33 30.94 -23.65
C GLN A 239 -16.83 30.90 -23.31
N LYS A 240 -16.46 30.42 -22.13
CA LYS A 240 -15.06 30.21 -21.73
C LYS A 240 -14.39 29.18 -22.62
N ARG A 241 -15.03 28.02 -22.84
CA ARG A 241 -14.51 26.96 -23.72
C ARG A 241 -14.30 27.47 -25.13
N LYS A 242 -15.27 28.21 -25.69
CA LYS A 242 -15.17 28.80 -27.04
C LYS A 242 -14.02 29.81 -27.14
N THR A 243 -13.89 30.67 -26.13
CA THR A 243 -12.80 31.67 -26.09
C THR A 243 -11.42 31.01 -25.99
N GLN A 244 -11.30 29.93 -25.22
CA GLN A 244 -10.05 29.17 -25.09
C GLN A 244 -9.74 28.37 -26.38
N TYR A 245 -10.77 27.81 -27.03
CA TYR A 245 -10.66 27.15 -28.33
C TYR A 245 -10.10 28.11 -29.38
N ASP A 246 -10.70 29.29 -29.53
CA ASP A 246 -10.28 30.29 -30.52
C ASP A 246 -8.82 30.76 -30.30
N ARG A 247 -8.37 30.78 -29.04
CA ARG A 247 -6.96 31.06 -28.71
C ARG A 247 -6.03 29.94 -29.17
N LEU A 248 -6.40 28.68 -28.94
CA LEU A 248 -5.59 27.51 -29.27
C LEU A 248 -5.53 27.23 -30.77
N VAL A 249 -6.57 27.56 -31.53
CA VAL A 249 -6.61 27.44 -33.00
C VAL A 249 -5.49 28.25 -33.66
N ASN A 250 -5.17 29.43 -33.09
CA ASN A 250 -4.15 30.33 -33.62
C ASN A 250 -2.71 29.95 -33.19
N VAL A 251 -2.55 28.94 -32.33
CA VAL A 251 -1.23 28.48 -31.88
C VAL A 251 -0.59 27.58 -32.95
N PRO A 252 0.73 27.71 -33.22
CA PRO A 252 1.47 26.80 -34.08
C PRO A 252 1.45 25.36 -33.55
N ASN A 253 1.43 24.37 -34.45
CA ASN A 253 1.29 22.95 -34.08
C ASN A 253 2.43 22.48 -33.17
N GLU A 254 3.65 22.99 -33.35
CA GLU A 254 4.80 22.62 -32.52
C GLU A 254 4.56 22.94 -31.04
N LYS A 255 3.90 24.08 -30.76
CA LYS A 255 3.56 24.48 -29.40
C LYS A 255 2.38 23.67 -28.85
N LEU A 256 1.41 23.30 -29.69
CA LEU A 256 0.31 22.42 -29.28
C LEU A 256 0.83 21.03 -28.87
N TYR A 257 1.82 20.49 -29.58
CA TYR A 257 2.46 19.22 -29.19
C TYR A 257 3.22 19.33 -27.88
N GLU A 258 3.90 20.45 -27.63
CA GLU A 258 4.60 20.69 -26.36
C GLU A 258 3.62 20.74 -25.17
N ILE A 259 2.47 21.40 -25.34
CA ILE A 259 1.40 21.46 -24.34
C ILE A 259 0.82 20.07 -24.08
N ALA A 260 0.52 19.34 -25.15
CA ALA A 260 -0.08 18.01 -25.07
C ALA A 260 0.85 17.00 -24.38
N ASN A 261 2.16 17.03 -24.69
CA ASN A 261 3.15 16.19 -24.02
C ASN A 261 3.25 16.49 -22.52
N LYS A 262 3.11 17.76 -22.12
CA LYS A 262 3.10 18.16 -20.70
C LYS A 262 1.80 17.76 -19.97
N LEU A 263 0.69 17.66 -20.70
CA LEU A 263 -0.58 17.12 -20.21
C LEU A 263 -0.65 15.59 -20.28
N TYR A 264 0.46 14.92 -20.63
CA TYR A 264 0.54 13.47 -20.80
C TYR A 264 -0.46 12.91 -21.84
N ILE A 265 -0.81 13.71 -22.85
CA ILE A 265 -1.56 13.24 -24.01
C ILE A 265 -0.60 12.38 -24.85
N PHE A 266 -1.01 11.13 -25.10
CA PHE A 266 -0.16 10.16 -25.78
C PHE A 266 -0.13 10.39 -27.29
N GLN A 267 1.07 10.50 -27.87
CA GLN A 267 1.30 10.67 -29.32
C GLN A 267 0.54 11.86 -29.93
N PRO A 268 0.75 13.09 -29.44
CA PRO A 268 0.00 14.25 -29.91
C PRO A 268 0.25 14.58 -31.38
N GLU A 269 1.35 14.10 -31.96
CA GLU A 269 1.71 14.28 -33.39
C GLU A 269 0.79 13.51 -34.34
N LYS A 270 0.03 12.53 -33.83
CA LYS A 270 -0.91 11.71 -34.63
C LYS A 270 -2.34 12.24 -34.62
N LEU A 271 -2.64 13.24 -33.80
CA LEU A 271 -3.97 13.82 -33.68
C LEU A 271 -4.13 14.98 -34.67
N GLU A 272 -5.32 15.12 -35.25
CA GLU A 272 -5.64 16.32 -36.01
C GLU A 272 -5.68 17.54 -35.08
N LYS A 273 -5.37 18.72 -35.62
CA LYS A 273 -5.21 19.94 -34.82
C LYS A 273 -6.41 20.23 -33.92
N GLU A 274 -7.62 20.03 -34.44
CA GLU A 274 -8.86 20.25 -33.70
C GLU A 274 -9.07 19.21 -32.59
N GLU A 275 -8.77 17.94 -32.86
CA GLU A 275 -8.83 16.86 -31.87
C GLU A 275 -7.83 17.08 -30.73
N LEU A 276 -6.63 17.54 -31.06
CA LEU A 276 -5.58 17.87 -30.09
C LEU A 276 -6.01 19.03 -29.20
N ILE A 277 -6.60 20.08 -29.77
CA ILE A 277 -7.10 21.24 -29.04
C ILE A 277 -8.22 20.82 -28.07
N ASN A 278 -9.16 19.99 -28.55
CA ASN A 278 -10.24 19.49 -27.70
C ASN A 278 -9.73 18.61 -26.56
N ALA A 279 -8.77 17.73 -26.82
CA ALA A 279 -8.14 16.91 -25.78
C ALA A 279 -7.41 17.75 -24.72
N ILE A 280 -6.74 18.83 -25.14
CA ILE A 280 -6.11 19.80 -24.22
C ILE A 280 -7.18 20.49 -23.37
N LEU A 281 -8.27 20.98 -23.98
CA LEU A 281 -9.36 21.67 -23.27
C LEU A 281 -10.07 20.76 -22.27
N ASP A 282 -10.34 19.52 -22.65
CA ASP A 282 -11.05 18.57 -21.78
C ASP A 282 -10.25 18.26 -20.50
N ILE A 283 -8.92 18.15 -20.61
CA ILE A 283 -8.05 17.94 -19.45
C ILE A 283 -7.98 19.21 -18.58
N VAL A 284 -7.88 20.38 -19.21
CA VAL A 284 -7.77 21.67 -18.49
C VAL A 284 -9.06 22.00 -17.75
N MET A 285 -10.21 21.93 -18.40
CA MET A 285 -11.51 22.23 -17.79
C MET A 285 -11.88 21.23 -16.68
N LYS A 286 -11.59 19.93 -16.89
CA LYS A 286 -11.79 18.91 -15.85
C LYS A 286 -10.95 19.17 -14.58
N ASN A 287 -9.77 19.75 -14.74
CA ASN A 287 -8.93 20.13 -13.62
C ASN A 287 -9.44 21.40 -12.91
N GLU A 288 -10.00 22.37 -13.64
CA GLU A 288 -10.63 23.56 -13.06
C GLU A 288 -11.85 23.21 -12.19
N ASP A 289 -12.75 22.35 -12.67
CA ASP A 289 -13.93 21.91 -11.90
C ASP A 289 -13.53 21.18 -10.61
N SER A 290 -12.46 20.37 -10.65
CA SER A 290 -11.95 19.65 -9.47
C SER A 290 -11.32 20.56 -8.40
N THR A 291 -11.04 21.81 -8.75
CA THR A 291 -10.51 22.84 -7.84
C THR A 291 -11.59 23.78 -7.28
N GLY A 292 -12.73 23.93 -7.95
CA GLY A 292 -13.87 24.75 -7.49
C GLY A 292 -14.62 24.15 -6.29
N ASP A 293 -14.82 22.84 -6.27
CA ASP A 293 -15.56 22.12 -5.21
C ASP A 293 -14.85 22.08 -3.84
N LYS A 294 -13.60 22.56 -3.76
CA LYS A 294 -12.82 22.60 -2.51
C LYS A 294 -12.81 23.96 -1.82
N ALA A 295 -13.49 24.96 -2.39
CA ALA A 295 -13.56 26.31 -1.84
C ALA A 295 -14.90 26.63 -1.15
N SER A 296 -15.88 25.72 -1.19
CA SER A 296 -17.25 25.90 -0.67
C SER A 296 -17.61 25.02 0.56
N GLU A 297 -16.64 24.27 1.13
CA GLU A 297 -16.74 23.62 2.46
C GLU A 297 -15.77 24.24 3.47
#